data_AF-A0A3N1A5E3-F1
#
_entry.id   AF-A0A3N1A5E3-F1
#
_cell.length_a   1.000
_cell.length_b   1.000
_cell.length_c   1.000
_cell.angle_alpha   90.00
_cell.angle_beta   90.00
_cell.angle_gamma   90.00
#
_symmetry.space_group_name_H-M   'P 1'
#
loop_
_entity.id
_entity.type
_entity.pdbx_description
1 polymer ?
#
loop_
_entity_poly.entity_id
_entity_poly.type
_entity_poly.pdbx_seq_one_letter_code
_entity_poly.pdbx_strand_id
1 'polypeptide(L)'
;MDASAGELSAARGRGAGPLVRASAAALPVAGASVEVVVCSMALQVLAPLPAVLAEITRVLVPGGRLVATWPDRGPLRPGDVLVLAGLLAVLGRGLRYPNDAALRRLPDLLTGAGLRLVDDERRRFGYPLLDAAAADRFLASLYLPDLPGYRYRTARTALRGLARARLTVPVPVRRIVAVRR
;
A
#
# COMPACT_ATOMS: atom_id res chain seq x y z
N MET A 1 7.74 11.25 4.43
CA MET A 1 8.51 11.67 3.23
C MET A 1 7.87 11.03 2.01
N ASP A 2 7.93 11.66 0.85
CA ASP A 2 7.37 11.10 -0.39
C ASP A 2 8.12 11.64 -1.63
N ALA A 3 8.03 10.97 -2.77
CA ALA A 3 8.55 11.47 -4.05
C ALA A 3 7.52 12.36 -4.77
N SER A 4 6.23 12.18 -4.50
CA SER A 4 5.10 12.94 -5.04
C SER A 4 4.97 14.29 -4.37
N ALA A 5 5.13 15.37 -5.15
CA ALA A 5 4.80 16.72 -4.69
C ALA A 5 3.28 16.87 -4.40
N GLY A 6 2.44 16.08 -5.07
CA GLY A 6 0.99 16.05 -4.84
C GLY A 6 0.64 15.53 -3.45
N GLU A 7 1.20 14.38 -3.05
CA GLU A 7 0.95 13.81 -1.72
C GLU A 7 1.51 14.70 -0.61
N LEU A 8 2.68 15.31 -0.80
CA LEU A 8 3.23 16.27 0.18
C LEU A 8 2.40 17.56 0.28
N SER A 9 1.79 18.02 -0.81
CA SER A 9 0.84 19.13 -0.78
C SER A 9 -0.44 18.75 -0.02
N ALA A 10 -1.00 17.57 -0.34
CA ALA A 10 -2.19 17.03 0.30
C ALA A 10 -1.97 16.65 1.78
N ALA A 11 -0.74 16.32 2.19
CA ALA A 11 -0.35 16.11 3.58
C ALA A 11 -0.23 17.46 4.32
N ARG A 12 0.42 18.46 3.71
CA ARG A 12 0.54 19.83 4.27
C ARG A 12 -0.82 20.47 4.49
N GLY A 13 -1.75 20.33 3.54
CA GLY A 13 -3.14 20.78 3.67
C GLY A 13 -3.95 20.07 4.76
N ARG A 14 -3.41 19.03 5.40
CA ARG A 14 -3.97 18.34 6.57
C ARG A 14 -3.14 18.56 7.85
N GLY A 15 -2.24 19.54 7.86
CA GLY A 15 -1.41 19.89 9.02
C GLY A 15 -0.21 18.97 9.28
N ALA A 16 0.13 18.04 8.36
CA ALA A 16 1.27 17.16 8.55
C ALA A 16 2.61 17.91 8.38
N GLY A 17 3.56 17.66 9.29
CA GLY A 17 4.90 18.22 9.28
C GLY A 17 5.85 17.49 10.25
N PRO A 18 7.18 17.54 10.05
CA PRO A 18 7.87 18.10 8.88
C PRO A 18 7.69 17.24 7.61
N LEU A 19 7.78 17.88 6.43
CA LEU A 19 7.56 17.23 5.13
C LEU A 19 8.76 17.45 4.20
N VAL A 20 9.41 16.34 3.81
CA VAL A 20 10.55 16.33 2.89
C VAL A 20 10.20 15.51 1.64
N ARG A 21 10.59 16.03 0.47
CA ARG A 21 10.51 15.33 -0.81
C ARG A 21 11.76 14.49 -1.04
N ALA A 22 11.61 13.19 -1.18
CA ALA A 22 12.72 12.23 -1.25
C ALA A 22 12.33 10.96 -2.00
N SER A 23 13.30 10.25 -2.56
CA SER A 23 13.11 8.86 -3.00
C SER A 23 13.21 7.94 -1.80
N ALA A 24 12.38 6.89 -1.73
CA ALA A 24 12.52 5.86 -0.69
C ALA A 24 13.80 5.01 -0.85
N ALA A 25 14.50 5.12 -1.99
CA ALA A 25 15.82 4.52 -2.23
C ALA A 25 16.99 5.52 -2.03
N ALA A 26 16.71 6.76 -1.63
CA ALA A 26 17.70 7.79 -1.30
C ALA A 26 17.07 8.80 -0.32
N LEU A 27 17.07 8.45 0.96
CA LEU A 27 16.51 9.22 2.07
C LEU A 27 17.54 10.26 2.56
N PRO A 28 17.18 11.56 2.65
CA PRO A 28 18.06 12.63 3.16
C PRO A 28 18.13 12.58 4.70
N VAL A 29 18.64 11.47 5.22
CA VAL A 29 18.69 11.08 6.63
C VAL A 29 20.04 10.37 6.88
N ALA A 30 20.67 10.63 8.02
CA ALA A 30 21.97 10.04 8.36
C ALA A 30 21.87 8.50 8.52
N GLY A 31 22.98 7.80 8.28
CA GLY A 31 23.06 6.37 8.59
C GLY A 31 22.90 6.14 10.10
N ALA A 32 22.21 5.06 10.48
CA ALA A 32 21.96 4.69 11.88
C ALA A 32 21.50 5.86 12.78
N SER A 33 20.40 6.53 12.40
CA SER A 33 19.89 7.74 13.09
C SER A 33 18.39 7.77 13.39
N VAL A 34 17.59 6.81 12.90
CA VAL A 34 16.15 6.72 13.22
C VAL A 34 15.78 5.36 13.82
N GLU A 35 15.00 5.36 14.90
CA GLU A 35 14.58 4.14 15.60
C GLU A 35 13.49 3.36 14.85
N VAL A 36 12.64 4.06 14.09
CA VAL A 36 11.48 3.49 13.40
C VAL A 36 11.31 4.10 12.01
N VAL A 37 11.06 3.25 11.01
CA VAL A 37 10.60 3.64 9.68
C VAL A 37 9.21 3.06 9.45
N VAL A 38 8.25 3.92 9.07
CA VAL A 38 6.88 3.51 8.73
C VAL A 38 6.66 3.60 7.23
N CYS A 39 6.45 2.46 6.58
CA CYS A 39 6.16 2.36 5.15
C CYS A 39 4.69 1.97 4.94
N SER A 40 3.79 2.96 5.05
CA SER A 40 2.35 2.75 4.96
C SER A 40 1.87 2.70 3.50
N MET A 41 1.30 1.57 3.08
CA MET A 41 0.65 1.37 1.77
C MET A 41 1.51 1.73 0.54
N ALA A 42 2.84 1.71 0.67
CA ALA A 42 3.78 2.07 -0.40
C ALA A 42 4.70 0.92 -0.83
N LEU A 43 4.98 -0.05 0.03
CA LEU A 43 5.97 -1.10 -0.24
C LEU A 43 5.62 -1.98 -1.46
N GLN A 44 4.34 -2.05 -1.85
CA GLN A 44 3.88 -2.78 -3.03
C GLN A 44 4.15 -2.05 -4.37
N VAL A 45 4.38 -0.73 -4.34
CA VAL A 45 4.63 0.12 -5.54
C VAL A 45 6.05 0.72 -5.62
N LEU A 46 6.76 0.86 -4.50
CA LEU A 46 8.10 1.47 -4.48
C LEU A 46 9.15 0.63 -5.24
N ALA A 47 9.83 1.24 -6.21
CA ALA A 47 10.84 0.59 -7.04
C ALA A 47 12.15 1.40 -7.12
N PRO A 48 13.33 0.74 -7.22
CA PRO A 48 13.54 -0.70 -7.12
C PRO A 48 13.55 -1.17 -5.64
N LEU A 49 12.71 -2.14 -5.30
CA LEU A 49 12.48 -2.58 -3.91
C LEU A 49 13.76 -2.97 -3.12
N PRO A 50 14.77 -3.65 -3.70
CA PRO A 50 15.99 -3.98 -2.96
C PRO A 50 16.75 -2.74 -2.49
N ALA A 51 16.84 -1.69 -3.30
CA ALA A 51 17.50 -0.44 -2.92
C ALA A 51 16.70 0.31 -1.85
N VAL A 52 15.36 0.31 -1.96
CA VAL A 52 14.46 0.87 -0.93
C VAL A 52 14.66 0.18 0.42
N LEU A 53 14.78 -1.16 0.45
CA LEU A 53 15.01 -1.90 1.70
C LEU A 53 16.43 -1.69 2.25
N ALA A 54 17.45 -1.66 1.39
CA ALA A 54 18.82 -1.36 1.81
C ALA A 54 18.92 0.06 2.41
N GLU A 55 18.23 1.04 1.83
CA GLU A 55 18.19 2.42 2.30
C GLU A 55 17.41 2.57 3.61
N ILE A 56 16.29 1.86 3.76
CA ILE A 56 15.56 1.74 5.02
C ILE A 56 16.48 1.15 6.11
N THR A 57 17.23 0.09 5.82
CA THR A 57 18.20 -0.48 6.76
C THR A 57 19.36 0.48 7.08
N ARG A 58 19.86 1.24 6.09
CA ARG A 58 20.96 2.21 6.28
C ARG A 58 20.66 3.18 7.40
N VAL A 59 19.45 3.77 7.42
CA VAL A 59 19.06 4.80 8.39
C VAL A 59 18.70 4.24 9.79
N LEU A 60 18.41 2.94 9.91
CA LEU A 60 17.47 2.40 10.91
C LEU A 60 17.96 2.08 12.35
N VAL A 61 19.19 2.45 12.74
CA VAL A 61 19.92 2.01 13.97
C VAL A 61 20.00 0.48 14.19
N PRO A 62 21.05 -0.06 14.86
CA PRO A 62 21.02 -1.45 15.32
C PRO A 62 19.79 -1.69 16.22
N GLY A 63 18.98 -2.70 15.90
CA GLY A 63 17.76 -3.02 16.66
C GLY A 63 16.51 -2.18 16.34
N GLY A 64 16.59 -1.14 15.49
CA GLY A 64 15.44 -0.33 15.09
C GLY A 64 14.48 -1.06 14.13
N ARG A 65 13.30 -0.47 13.88
CA ARG A 65 12.13 -1.18 13.33
C ARG A 65 11.60 -0.60 12.02
N LEU A 66 11.49 -1.44 10.99
CA LEU A 66 10.58 -1.21 9.87
C LEU A 66 9.17 -1.71 10.26
N VAL A 67 8.18 -0.82 10.22
CA VAL A 67 6.76 -1.17 10.22
C VAL A 67 6.20 -0.88 8.84
N ALA A 68 5.60 -1.87 8.17
CA ALA A 68 5.10 -1.70 6.81
C ALA A 68 3.72 -2.32 6.60
N THR A 69 2.92 -1.70 5.73
CA THR A 69 1.58 -2.17 5.36
C THR A 69 1.37 -2.15 3.85
N TRP A 70 0.58 -3.09 3.33
CA TRP A 70 0.15 -3.14 1.92
C TRP A 70 -1.13 -3.98 1.74
N PRO A 71 -1.86 -3.84 0.63
CA PRO A 71 -3.00 -4.71 0.30
C PRO A 71 -2.55 -6.17 0.14
N ASP A 72 -3.27 -7.12 0.74
CA ASP A 72 -3.03 -8.57 0.58
C ASP A 72 -4.30 -9.29 0.10
N ARG A 73 -4.18 -10.57 -0.23
CA ARG A 73 -5.26 -11.41 -0.78
C ARG A 73 -6.19 -12.00 0.27
N GLY A 74 -5.94 -11.78 1.56
CA GLY A 74 -6.81 -12.26 2.64
C GLY A 74 -6.40 -11.78 4.03
N PRO A 75 -7.15 -12.17 5.08
CA PRO A 75 -8.30 -13.09 5.03
C PRO A 75 -9.53 -12.49 4.32
N LEU A 76 -10.43 -13.37 3.86
CA LEU A 76 -11.69 -13.02 3.19
C LEU A 76 -12.83 -13.84 3.81
N ARG A 77 -14.02 -13.25 3.90
CA ARG A 77 -15.28 -13.95 4.20
C ARG A 77 -15.88 -14.52 2.91
N PRO A 78 -16.80 -15.51 2.94
CA PRO A 78 -17.43 -16.03 1.72
C PRO A 78 -18.09 -14.95 0.84
N GLY A 79 -18.80 -13.98 1.46
CA GLY A 79 -19.39 -12.85 0.74
C GLY A 79 -18.36 -11.85 0.17
N ASP A 80 -17.15 -11.78 0.73
CA ASP A 80 -16.08 -10.91 0.24
C ASP A 80 -15.59 -11.37 -1.15
N VAL A 81 -15.62 -12.68 -1.40
CA VAL A 81 -15.23 -13.29 -2.69
C VAL A 81 -16.16 -12.81 -3.81
N LEU A 82 -17.47 -12.72 -3.56
CA LEU A 82 -18.45 -12.23 -4.54
C LEU A 82 -18.24 -10.75 -4.87
N VAL A 83 -18.02 -9.91 -3.84
CA VAL A 83 -17.78 -8.47 -4.03
C VAL A 83 -16.47 -8.22 -4.80
N LEU A 84 -15.40 -8.98 -4.50
CA LEU A 84 -14.15 -8.90 -5.23
C LEU A 84 -14.26 -9.45 -6.65
N ALA A 85 -14.98 -10.56 -6.87
CA ALA A 85 -15.22 -11.09 -8.22
C ALA A 85 -15.93 -10.07 -9.11
N GLY A 86 -16.96 -9.39 -8.59
CA GLY A 86 -17.63 -8.29 -9.28
C GLY A 86 -16.70 -7.12 -9.61
N LEU A 87 -15.87 -6.68 -8.65
CA LEU A 87 -14.86 -5.65 -8.87
C LEU A 87 -13.84 -6.05 -9.96
N LEU A 88 -13.30 -7.27 -9.91
CA LEU A 88 -12.31 -7.75 -10.87
C LEU A 88 -12.89 -7.93 -12.28
N ALA A 89 -14.15 -8.37 -12.41
CA ALA A 89 -14.86 -8.42 -13.67
C ALA A 89 -15.07 -7.02 -14.27
N VAL A 90 -15.47 -6.05 -13.44
CA VAL A 90 -15.67 -4.64 -13.81
C VAL A 90 -14.37 -3.94 -14.24
N LEU A 91 -13.23 -4.25 -13.59
CA LEU A 91 -11.90 -3.81 -14.03
C LEU A 91 -11.41 -4.57 -15.28
N GLY A 92 -11.93 -5.78 -15.50
CA GLY A 92 -11.49 -6.74 -16.51
C GLY A 92 -10.02 -7.14 -16.38
N ARG A 93 -9.42 -6.98 -15.19
CA ARG A 93 -8.05 -7.40 -14.85
C ARG A 93 -7.92 -7.63 -13.35
N GLY A 94 -6.99 -8.51 -12.95
CA GLY A 94 -6.63 -8.70 -11.54
C GLY A 94 -5.94 -7.46 -10.93
N LEU A 95 -6.18 -7.19 -9.66
CA LEU A 95 -5.33 -6.28 -8.88
C LEU A 95 -3.93 -6.91 -8.74
N ARG A 96 -2.91 -6.16 -9.14
CA ARG A 96 -1.48 -6.52 -9.12
C ARG A 96 -0.67 -5.24 -8.97
N TYR A 97 0.29 -5.21 -8.06
CA TYR A 97 1.28 -4.14 -7.92
C TYR A 97 2.67 -4.65 -8.31
N PRO A 98 3.64 -3.78 -8.68
CA PRO A 98 4.96 -4.19 -9.15
C PRO A 98 5.67 -5.20 -8.24
N ASN A 99 5.56 -5.03 -6.92
CA ASN A 99 6.29 -5.85 -5.95
C ASN A 99 5.52 -7.09 -5.46
N ASP A 100 4.33 -7.38 -6.00
CA ASP A 100 3.49 -8.53 -5.62
C ASP A 100 4.28 -9.85 -5.54
N ALA A 101 5.21 -10.07 -6.48
CA ALA A 101 6.02 -11.29 -6.56
C ALA A 101 7.21 -11.30 -5.58
N ALA A 102 7.73 -10.13 -5.22
CA ALA A 102 8.79 -10.00 -4.22
C ALA A 102 8.23 -10.16 -2.80
N LEU A 103 7.09 -9.53 -2.50
CA LEU A 103 6.44 -9.58 -1.18
C LEU A 103 5.84 -10.94 -0.81
N ARG A 104 5.78 -11.90 -1.75
CA ARG A 104 5.54 -13.33 -1.46
C ARG A 104 6.78 -14.04 -0.89
N ARG A 105 7.98 -13.58 -1.22
CA ARG A 105 9.28 -14.06 -0.70
C ARG A 105 9.86 -13.10 0.34
N LEU A 106 8.98 -12.58 1.20
CA LEU A 106 9.31 -11.53 2.16
C LEU A 106 10.44 -11.90 3.16
N PRO A 107 10.51 -13.13 3.73
CA PRO A 107 11.58 -13.47 4.68
C PRO A 107 12.97 -13.38 4.06
N ASP A 108 13.13 -13.88 2.83
CA ASP A 108 14.38 -13.86 2.07
C ASP A 108 14.76 -12.41 1.73
N LEU A 109 13.79 -11.65 1.22
CA LEU A 109 13.90 -10.24 0.84
C LEU A 109 14.34 -9.35 2.02
N LEU A 110 13.77 -9.56 3.21
CA LEU A 110 14.16 -8.85 4.42
C LEU A 110 15.54 -9.29 4.91
N THR A 111 15.82 -10.60 4.91
CA THR A 111 17.10 -11.15 5.39
C THR A 111 18.27 -10.65 4.54
N GLY A 112 18.13 -10.63 3.22
CA GLY A 112 19.12 -10.05 2.29
C GLY A 112 19.31 -8.54 2.45
N ALA A 113 18.36 -7.84 3.08
CA ALA A 113 18.45 -6.42 3.42
C ALA A 113 18.87 -6.17 4.89
N GLY A 114 19.33 -7.19 5.63
CA GLY A 114 19.74 -7.05 7.04
C GLY A 114 18.59 -6.92 8.04
N LEU A 115 17.35 -7.17 7.62
CA LEU A 115 16.14 -7.08 8.43
C LEU A 115 15.67 -8.48 8.86
N ARG A 116 15.28 -8.63 10.13
CA ARG A 116 14.65 -9.84 10.67
C ARG A 116 13.17 -9.58 10.88
N LEU A 117 12.30 -10.30 10.17
CA LEU A 117 10.86 -10.29 10.44
C LEU A 117 10.61 -10.75 11.90
N VAL A 118 9.78 -10.00 12.64
CA VAL A 118 9.38 -10.35 14.02
C VAL A 118 7.87 -10.44 14.22
N ASP A 119 7.08 -9.97 13.25
CA ASP A 119 5.62 -9.93 13.28
C ASP A 119 5.06 -9.83 11.85
N ASP A 120 3.97 -10.56 11.57
CA ASP A 120 3.30 -10.64 10.25
C ASP A 120 1.78 -10.86 10.40
N GLU A 121 1.05 -9.78 10.67
CA GLU A 121 -0.41 -9.77 10.76
C GLU A 121 -1.10 -9.61 9.40
N ARG A 122 -2.30 -10.17 9.28
CA ARG A 122 -3.24 -9.88 8.18
C ARG A 122 -4.62 -9.57 8.73
N ARG A 123 -5.23 -8.46 8.30
CA ARG A 123 -6.51 -7.98 8.82
C ARG A 123 -7.43 -7.53 7.68
N ARG A 124 -8.66 -8.07 7.66
CA ARG A 124 -9.71 -7.72 6.71
C ARG A 124 -10.46 -6.49 7.22
N PHE A 125 -10.16 -5.34 6.64
CA PHE A 125 -10.95 -4.11 6.81
C PHE A 125 -12.14 -4.11 5.83
N GLY A 126 -13.08 -3.18 6.03
CA GLY A 126 -14.18 -2.95 5.11
C GLY A 126 -14.26 -1.47 4.72
N TYR A 127 -14.32 -1.19 3.42
CA TYR A 127 -14.54 0.16 2.89
C TYR A 127 -16.00 0.31 2.46
N PRO A 128 -16.83 1.11 3.15
CA PRO A 128 -18.24 1.26 2.82
C PRO A 128 -18.43 2.21 1.63
N LEU A 129 -19.06 1.71 0.55
CA LEU A 129 -19.48 2.51 -0.59
C LEU A 129 -20.79 3.23 -0.26
N LEU A 130 -20.71 4.28 0.56
CA LEU A 130 -21.89 5.04 1.01
C LEU A 130 -22.46 5.97 -0.06
N ASP A 131 -21.59 6.52 -0.91
CA ASP A 131 -21.93 7.53 -1.92
C ASP A 131 -21.02 7.45 -3.16
N ALA A 132 -21.29 8.29 -4.16
CA ALA A 132 -20.52 8.34 -5.40
C ALA A 132 -19.08 8.87 -5.23
N ALA A 133 -18.80 9.63 -4.16
CA ALA A 133 -17.46 10.09 -3.84
C ALA A 133 -16.65 9.01 -3.11
N ALA A 134 -17.28 8.12 -2.34
CA ALA A 134 -16.69 6.92 -1.75
C ALA A 134 -16.30 5.93 -2.84
N ALA A 135 -17.17 5.74 -3.85
CA ALA A 135 -16.85 4.97 -5.05
C ALA A 135 -15.65 5.55 -5.83
N ASP A 136 -15.61 6.87 -6.05
CA ASP A 136 -14.48 7.54 -6.72
C ASP A 136 -13.18 7.42 -5.90
N ARG A 137 -13.23 7.68 -4.58
CA ARG A 137 -12.09 7.55 -3.65
C ARG A 137 -11.56 6.11 -3.60
N PHE A 138 -12.45 5.13 -3.54
CA PHE A 138 -12.07 3.71 -3.57
C PHE A 138 -11.35 3.36 -4.86
N LEU A 139 -11.92 3.69 -6.03
CA LEU A 139 -11.30 3.40 -7.32
C LEU A 139 -9.92 4.07 -7.47
N ALA A 140 -9.77 5.32 -7.03
CA ALA A 140 -8.48 6.01 -7.03
C ALA A 140 -7.45 5.32 -6.10
N SER A 141 -7.88 4.84 -4.92
CA SER A 141 -7.01 4.17 -3.94
C SER A 141 -6.44 2.83 -4.41
N LEU A 142 -7.00 2.23 -5.47
CA LEU A 142 -6.49 1.00 -6.08
C LEU A 142 -5.21 1.21 -6.90
N TYR A 143 -4.77 2.46 -7.10
CA TYR A 143 -3.54 2.86 -7.79
C TYR A 143 -3.29 2.08 -9.09
N LEU A 144 -4.10 2.38 -10.12
CA LEU A 144 -4.19 1.63 -11.38
C LEU A 144 -3.67 2.44 -12.60
N PRO A 145 -2.37 2.81 -12.65
CA PRO A 145 -1.84 3.74 -13.66
C PRO A 145 -1.98 3.23 -15.10
N ASP A 146 -1.83 1.92 -15.31
CA ASP A 146 -1.94 1.24 -16.62
C ASP A 146 -3.33 0.60 -16.85
N LEU A 147 -4.38 1.12 -16.20
CA LEU A 147 -5.77 0.82 -16.58
C LEU A 147 -6.24 1.80 -17.66
N PRO A 148 -6.63 1.33 -18.88
CA PRO A 148 -7.09 2.22 -19.94
C PRO A 148 -8.26 3.11 -19.51
N GLY A 149 -8.23 4.39 -19.89
CA GLY A 149 -9.19 5.39 -19.41
C GLY A 149 -10.67 5.07 -19.69
N TYR A 150 -10.97 4.26 -20.72
CA TYR A 150 -12.34 3.75 -20.93
C TYR A 150 -12.76 2.76 -19.83
N ARG A 151 -11.88 1.82 -19.44
CA ARG A 151 -12.15 0.89 -18.32
C ARG A 151 -12.23 1.62 -16.99
N TYR A 152 -11.38 2.63 -16.76
CA TYR A 152 -11.49 3.47 -15.56
C TYR A 152 -12.87 4.14 -15.46
N ARG A 153 -13.39 4.68 -16.57
CA ARG A 153 -14.76 5.24 -16.62
C ARG A 153 -15.83 4.17 -16.37
N THR A 154 -15.75 3.00 -17.01
CA THR A 154 -16.69 1.88 -16.77
C THR A 154 -16.68 1.45 -15.30
N ALA A 155 -15.50 1.27 -14.71
CA ALA A 155 -15.35 0.88 -13.30
C ALA A 155 -15.90 1.93 -12.35
N ARG A 156 -15.67 3.22 -12.63
CA ARG A 156 -16.23 4.34 -11.88
C ARG A 156 -17.76 4.32 -11.90
N THR A 157 -18.37 4.16 -13.08
CA THR A 157 -19.83 4.10 -13.23
C THR A 157 -20.41 2.89 -12.50
N ALA A 158 -19.80 1.72 -12.62
CA ALA A 158 -20.23 0.50 -11.93
C ALA A 158 -20.13 0.64 -10.40
N LEU A 159 -19.00 1.11 -9.86
CA LEU A 159 -18.82 1.33 -8.42
C LEU A 159 -19.78 2.38 -7.85
N ARG A 160 -20.05 3.46 -8.59
CA ARG A 160 -21.08 4.46 -8.25
C ARG A 160 -22.50 3.87 -8.26
N GLY A 161 -22.77 2.90 -9.14
CA GLY A 161 -24.00 2.12 -9.12
C GLY A 161 -24.10 1.24 -7.87
N LEU A 162 -23.04 0.49 -7.55
CA LEU A 162 -22.96 -0.39 -6.37
C LEU A 162 -23.05 0.39 -5.04
N ALA A 163 -22.62 1.65 -4.99
CA ALA A 163 -22.79 2.51 -3.82
C ALA A 163 -24.27 2.73 -3.43
N ARG A 164 -25.21 2.64 -4.39
CA ARG A 164 -26.66 2.69 -4.09
C ARG A 164 -27.13 1.52 -3.22
N ALA A 165 -26.46 0.37 -3.35
CA ALA A 165 -26.69 -0.81 -2.51
C ALA A 165 -25.87 -0.79 -1.20
N ARG A 166 -25.15 0.32 -0.90
CA ARG A 166 -24.36 0.53 0.32
C ARG A 166 -23.35 -0.58 0.65
N LEU A 167 -22.84 -1.25 -0.39
CA LEU A 167 -21.94 -2.40 -0.23
C LEU A 167 -20.64 -2.00 0.47
N THR A 168 -20.14 -2.90 1.33
CA THR A 168 -18.81 -2.77 1.94
C THR A 168 -17.82 -3.61 1.14
N VAL A 169 -16.83 -2.96 0.51
CA VAL A 169 -15.77 -3.68 -0.20
C VAL A 169 -14.73 -4.17 0.82
N PRO A 170 -14.34 -5.46 0.78
CA PRO A 170 -13.28 -5.97 1.63
C PRO A 170 -11.92 -5.37 1.24
N VAL A 171 -11.16 -4.94 2.23
CA VAL A 171 -9.78 -4.46 2.06
C VAL A 171 -8.88 -5.24 3.01
N PRO A 172 -8.33 -6.40 2.60
CA PRO A 172 -7.35 -7.11 3.39
C PRO A 172 -6.02 -6.36 3.33
N VAL A 173 -5.45 -6.08 4.50
CA VAL A 173 -4.15 -5.42 4.65
C VAL A 173 -3.25 -6.34 5.43
N ARG A 174 -2.03 -6.55 4.92
CA ARG A 174 -0.93 -7.19 5.65
C ARG A 174 -0.12 -6.11 6.36
N ARG A 175 0.27 -6.37 7.61
CA ARG A 175 1.10 -5.51 8.45
C ARG A 175 2.27 -6.33 8.95
N ILE A 176 3.49 -5.83 8.79
CA ILE A 176 4.69 -6.45 9.37
C ILE A 176 5.39 -5.55 10.37
N VAL A 177 6.20 -6.17 11.23
CA VAL A 177 7.34 -5.51 11.87
C VAL A 177 8.59 -6.31 11.54
N ALA A 178 9.65 -5.62 11.11
CA ALA A 178 10.97 -6.20 10.96
C ALA A 178 12.00 -5.36 11.73
N VAL A 179 12.94 -6.04 12.39
CA VAL A 179 13.99 -5.45 13.21
C VAL A 179 15.30 -5.49 12.45
N ARG A 180 16.01 -4.36 12.36
CA ARG A 180 17.37 -4.33 11.82
C ARG A 180 18.33 -5.12 12.73
N ARG A 181 19.18 -5.94 12.10
CA ARG A 181 20.33 -6.60 12.74
C ARG A 181 21.52 -5.65 12.91
#